data_AF-A0A5P9EQR1-F1
#
_entry.id   AF-A0A5P9EQR1-F1
#
_cell.length_a   1.000
_cell.length_b   1.000
_cell.length_c   1.000
_cell.angle_alpha   90.00
_cell.angle_beta   90.00
_cell.angle_gamma   90.00
#
_symmetry.space_group_name_H-M   'P 1'
#
loop_
_entity.id
_entity.type
_entity.pdbx_description
1 polymer ?
#
loop_
_entity_poly.entity_id
_entity_poly.type
_entity_poly.pdbx_seq_one_letter_code
_entity_poly.pdbx_strand_id
1 'polypeptide(L)'
;MLNKTQSISARLSAEDYAYLMSIDRNGAITQSEKVREIIAMARESVGGDSLSRSYLSSAEAMLPLKARYLEENQRSLLIEAVMELLTESAAIIQNGASNEPMAPELEKDLLPSVEAFLEKMLLLSQQSSPRSIHRDSAAKIRERLESETAE
;
A
#
# COMPACT_ATOMS: atom_id res chain seq x y z
N MET A 1 10.16 5.35 -14.97
CA MET A 1 10.96 6.60 -15.04
C MET A 1 12.04 6.57 -13.96
N LEU A 2 13.24 7.06 -14.29
CA LEU A 2 14.45 6.99 -13.48
C LEU A 2 14.22 7.42 -12.01
N ASN A 3 14.80 6.66 -11.07
CA ASN A 3 15.11 7.11 -9.71
C ASN A 3 15.98 8.39 -9.80
N LYS A 4 15.35 9.56 -9.88
CA LYS A 4 16.06 10.83 -9.84
C LYS A 4 16.48 11.06 -8.40
N THR A 5 17.77 10.87 -8.12
CA THR A 5 18.40 11.36 -6.90
C THR A 5 18.23 12.88 -6.86
N GLN A 6 17.63 13.39 -5.79
CA GLN A 6 17.53 14.82 -5.53
C GLN A 6 18.62 15.23 -4.53
N SER A 7 19.34 16.31 -4.84
CA SER A 7 20.34 16.88 -3.95
C SER A 7 19.66 17.66 -2.83
N ILE A 8 20.05 17.39 -1.58
CA ILE A 8 19.60 18.12 -0.40
C ILE A 8 20.77 18.92 0.15
N SER A 9 20.53 20.19 0.48
CA SER A 9 21.45 21.04 1.23
C SER A 9 20.79 21.38 2.57
N ALA A 10 21.42 20.99 3.67
CA ALA A 10 20.94 21.26 5.02
C ALA A 10 22.02 22.00 5.82
N ARG A 11 21.60 22.94 6.68
CA ARG A 11 22.49 23.58 7.66
C ARG A 11 22.31 22.84 8.99
N LEU A 12 23.42 22.36 9.54
CA LEU A 12 23.46 21.63 10.81
C LEU A 12 24.17 22.49 11.86
N SER A 13 23.79 22.32 13.12
CA SER A 13 24.61 22.84 14.22
C SER A 13 25.96 22.10 14.25
N ALA A 14 26.96 22.67 14.93
CA ALA A 14 28.25 22.00 15.08
C ALA A 14 28.12 20.64 15.80
N GLU A 15 27.19 20.55 16.74
CA GLU A 15 26.88 19.34 17.51
C GLU A 15 26.23 18.27 16.63
N ASP A 16 25.21 18.62 15.83
CA ASP A 16 24.55 17.70 14.91
C ASP A 16 25.48 17.21 13.80
N TYR A 17 26.37 18.08 13.32
CA TYR A 17 27.38 17.70 12.35
C TYR A 17 28.37 16.69 12.94
N ALA A 18 28.84 16.92 14.18
CA ALA A 18 29.73 15.99 14.87
C ALA A 18 29.05 14.63 15.10
N TYR A 19 27.76 14.64 15.48
CA TYR A 19 26.95 13.43 15.59
C TYR A 19 26.81 12.70 14.24
N LEU A 20 26.48 13.40 13.16
CA LEU A 20 26.40 12.80 11.82
C LEU A 20 27.72 12.13 11.43
N MET A 21 28.86 12.75 11.72
CA MET A 21 30.17 12.20 11.39
C MET A 21 30.53 10.95 12.20
N SER A 22 30.03 10.83 13.44
CA SER A 22 30.32 9.69 14.32
C SER A 22 29.58 8.40 13.97
N ILE A 23 28.58 8.45 13.06
CA ILE A 23 27.82 7.29 12.62
C ILE A 23 28.70 6.39 11.75
N ASP A 24 29.06 5.22 12.25
CA ASP A 24 29.84 4.21 11.53
C ASP A 24 29.07 2.89 11.43
N ARG A 25 27.89 2.95 10.80
CA ARG A 25 27.01 1.81 10.54
C ARG A 25 26.94 1.49 9.06
N ASN A 26 26.81 0.21 8.74
CA ASN A 26 26.58 -0.30 7.38
C ASN A 26 27.59 0.18 6.32
N GLY A 27 28.81 0.56 6.73
CA GLY A 27 29.85 1.05 5.83
C GLY A 27 29.61 2.44 5.25
N ALA A 28 28.80 3.29 5.90
CA ALA A 28 28.56 4.66 5.48
C ALA A 28 29.79 5.56 5.71
N ILE A 29 30.57 5.82 4.65
CA ILE A 29 31.83 6.57 4.72
C ILE A 29 31.60 8.04 4.39
N THR A 30 30.79 8.32 3.37
CA THR A 30 30.54 9.69 2.89
C THR A 30 29.43 10.37 3.67
N GLN A 31 29.42 11.70 3.67
CA GLN A 31 28.37 12.49 4.33
C GLN A 31 26.96 12.13 3.81
N SER A 32 26.81 11.94 2.50
CA SER A 32 25.54 11.54 1.89
C SER A 32 25.09 10.12 2.26
N GLU A 33 26.02 9.20 2.49
CA GLU A 33 25.70 7.87 3.02
C GLU A 33 25.28 7.94 4.47
N LYS A 34 25.99 8.71 5.31
CA LYS A 34 25.64 8.90 6.72
C LYS A 34 24.26 9.55 6.88
N VAL A 35 23.90 10.51 6.03
CA VAL A 35 22.54 11.10 6.01
C VAL A 35 21.49 10.06 5.61
N ARG A 36 21.78 9.22 4.60
CA ARG A 36 20.87 8.12 4.23
C ARG A 36 20.70 7.12 5.37
N GLU A 37 21.76 6.83 6.10
CA GLU A 37 21.73 5.94 7.27
C GLU A 37 20.93 6.55 8.42
N ILE A 38 21.05 7.86 8.71
CA ILE A 38 20.17 8.53 9.68
C ILE A 38 18.71 8.42 9.25
N ILE A 39 18.40 8.62 7.97
CA ILE A 39 17.03 8.50 7.48
C ILE A 39 16.53 7.05 7.63
N ALA A 40 17.38 6.06 7.36
CA ALA A 40 17.05 4.65 7.57
C ALA A 40 16.80 4.35 9.06
N MET A 41 17.70 4.78 9.94
CA MET A 41 17.54 4.64 11.39
C MET A 41 16.31 5.38 11.92
N ALA A 42 15.99 6.57 11.41
CA ALA A 42 14.79 7.31 11.76
C ALA A 42 13.52 6.65 11.19
N ARG A 43 13.62 5.91 10.09
CA ARG A 43 12.51 5.07 9.59
C ARG A 43 12.32 3.85 10.47
N GLU A 44 13.41 3.23 10.93
CA GLU A 44 13.39 2.07 11.83
C GLU A 44 12.95 2.44 13.26
N SER A 45 13.40 3.58 13.79
CA SER A 45 13.19 4.00 15.18
C SER A 45 11.80 4.57 15.44
N VAL A 46 11.08 4.97 14.40
CA VAL A 46 9.72 5.54 14.50
C VAL A 46 8.65 4.44 14.50
N GLY A 47 9.04 3.16 14.37
CA GLY A 47 8.09 2.05 14.32
C GLY A 47 7.21 2.09 13.07
N GLY A 48 6.59 0.96 12.73
CA GLY A 48 5.56 0.88 11.70
C GLY A 48 4.24 1.59 12.08
N ASP A 49 4.25 2.40 13.14
CA ASP A 49 3.09 2.77 13.97
C ASP A 49 2.18 3.83 13.34
N SER A 50 2.42 4.20 12.08
CA SER A 50 1.54 5.09 11.35
C SER A 50 0.96 4.34 10.16
N LEU A 51 -0.34 4.06 10.22
CA LEU A 51 -1.12 3.52 9.11
C LEU A 51 -0.84 4.24 7.79
N SER A 52 -0.65 5.57 7.82
CA SER A 52 -0.30 6.36 6.64
C SER A 52 1.04 5.97 6.02
N ARG A 53 2.06 5.62 6.82
CA ARG A 53 3.36 5.15 6.32
C ARG A 53 3.27 3.73 5.80
N SER A 54 2.59 2.83 6.52
CA SER A 54 2.34 1.47 6.07
C SER A 54 1.55 1.46 4.76
N TYR A 55 0.63 2.41 4.59
CA TYR A 55 -0.08 2.65 3.34
C TYR A 55 0.84 3.16 2.24
N LEU A 56 1.66 4.19 2.49
CA LEU A 56 2.60 4.70 1.49
C LEU A 56 3.58 3.62 1.03
N SER A 57 4.15 2.85 1.96
CA SER A 57 5.05 1.73 1.66
C SER A 57 4.36 0.65 0.81
N SER A 58 3.16 0.23 1.22
CA SER A 58 2.39 -0.79 0.48
C SER A 58 1.94 -0.28 -0.89
N ALA A 59 1.60 1.01 -0.99
CA ALA A 59 1.21 1.65 -2.24
C ALA A 59 2.39 1.79 -3.20
N GLU A 60 3.58 2.15 -2.70
CA GLU A 60 4.82 2.21 -3.49
C GLU A 60 5.16 0.86 -4.11
N ALA A 61 4.97 -0.24 -3.36
CA ALA A 61 5.18 -1.59 -3.88
C ALA A 61 4.21 -1.94 -5.03
N MET A 62 2.97 -1.44 -4.99
CA MET A 62 1.97 -1.65 -6.03
C MET A 62 2.04 -0.64 -7.18
N LEU A 63 2.76 0.47 -7.01
CA LEU A 63 2.78 1.58 -7.97
C LEU A 63 3.29 1.18 -9.37
N PRO A 64 4.35 0.37 -9.54
CA PRO A 64 4.78 -0.10 -10.86
C PRO A 64 3.73 -0.96 -11.56
N LEU A 65 3.00 -1.79 -10.80
CA LEU A 65 1.94 -2.63 -11.34
C LEU A 65 0.74 -1.77 -11.78
N LYS A 66 0.30 -0.83 -10.93
CA LYS A 66 -0.77 0.13 -11.24
C LYS A 66 -0.43 0.97 -12.47
N ALA A 67 0.81 1.47 -12.56
CA ALA A 67 1.26 2.26 -13.71
C ALA A 67 1.21 1.47 -15.02
N ARG A 68 1.73 0.24 -15.02
CA ARG A 68 1.64 -0.66 -16.18
C ARG A 68 0.19 -0.98 -16.54
N TYR A 69 -0.65 -1.18 -15.55
CA TYR A 69 -2.07 -1.49 -15.77
C TYR A 69 -2.86 -0.30 -16.35
N LEU A 70 -2.49 0.93 -15.99
CA LEU A 70 -3.12 2.14 -16.54
C LEU A 70 -2.81 2.36 -18.02
N GLU A 71 -1.71 1.81 -18.52
CA GLU A 71 -1.32 1.86 -19.93
C GLU A 71 -2.10 0.85 -20.80
N GLU A 72 -2.83 -0.10 -20.18
CA GLU A 72 -3.61 -1.10 -20.89
C GLU A 72 -4.91 -0.52 -21.49
N ASN A 73 -5.23 -0.93 -22.72
CA ASN A 73 -6.45 -0.50 -23.41
C ASN A 73 -7.74 -1.03 -22.78
N GLN A 74 -7.68 -2.18 -22.10
CA GLN A 74 -8.82 -2.78 -21.42
C GLN A 74 -8.55 -2.87 -19.92
N ARG A 75 -9.25 -2.04 -19.16
CA ARG A 75 -9.17 -2.01 -17.70
C ARG A 75 -10.39 -2.70 -17.11
N SER A 76 -10.14 -3.46 -16.05
CA SER A 76 -11.10 -4.23 -15.28
C SER A 76 -11.22 -3.61 -13.89
N LEU A 77 -12.43 -3.20 -13.54
CA LEU A 77 -12.75 -2.70 -12.21
C LEU A 77 -12.48 -3.77 -11.14
N LEU A 78 -12.58 -5.07 -11.48
CA LEU A 78 -12.22 -6.15 -10.57
C LEU A 78 -10.74 -6.10 -10.19
N ILE A 79 -9.87 -5.92 -11.18
CA ILE A 79 -8.42 -5.88 -10.96
C ILE A 79 -8.05 -4.61 -10.19
N GLU A 80 -8.68 -3.47 -10.50
CA GLU A 80 -8.49 -2.21 -9.76
C GLU A 80 -8.90 -2.38 -8.28
N ALA A 81 -10.07 -2.95 -8.02
CA ALA A 81 -10.57 -3.19 -6.67
C ALA A 81 -9.66 -4.16 -5.88
N VAL A 82 -9.14 -5.23 -6.51
CA VAL A 82 -8.20 -6.15 -5.87
C VAL A 82 -6.88 -5.45 -5.54
N MET A 83 -6.33 -4.64 -6.45
CA MET A 83 -5.09 -3.90 -6.18
C MET A 83 -5.25 -2.90 -5.04
N GLU A 84 -6.41 -2.27 -4.89
CA GLU A 84 -6.71 -1.38 -3.77
C GLU A 84 -6.83 -2.16 -2.46
N LEU A 85 -7.61 -3.25 -2.43
CA LEU A 85 -7.73 -4.11 -1.25
C LEU A 85 -6.37 -4.61 -0.77
N LEU A 86 -5.53 -5.13 -1.67
CA LEU A 86 -4.20 -5.62 -1.31
C LEU A 86 -3.30 -4.53 -0.73
N THR A 87 -3.40 -3.30 -1.27
CA THR A 87 -2.61 -2.17 -0.78
C THR A 87 -3.02 -1.80 0.64
N GLU A 88 -4.33 -1.70 0.89
CA GLU A 88 -4.89 -1.31 2.18
C GLU A 88 -4.71 -2.42 3.23
N SER A 89 -5.00 -3.68 2.88
CA SER A 89 -4.81 -4.80 3.78
C SER A 89 -3.36 -4.98 4.20
N ALA A 90 -2.40 -4.82 3.27
CA ALA A 90 -0.98 -4.88 3.61
C ALA A 90 -0.58 -3.78 4.60
N ALA A 91 -1.11 -2.56 4.43
CA ALA A 91 -0.87 -1.44 5.32
C ALA A 91 -1.44 -1.69 6.73
N ILE A 92 -2.68 -2.18 6.81
CA ILE A 92 -3.37 -2.48 8.06
C ILE A 92 -2.66 -3.61 8.82
N ILE A 93 -2.28 -4.69 8.13
CA ILE A 93 -1.55 -5.81 8.73
C ILE A 93 -0.19 -5.34 9.25
N GLN A 94 0.55 -4.55 8.48
CA GLN A 94 1.85 -4.01 8.91
C GLN A 94 1.72 -3.10 10.13
N ASN A 95 0.67 -2.28 10.20
CA ASN A 95 0.42 -1.38 11.32
C ASN A 95 -0.07 -2.14 12.57
N GLY A 96 -0.93 -3.16 12.39
CA GLY A 96 -1.52 -3.92 13.49
C GLY A 96 -0.65 -5.06 14.02
N ALA A 97 0.46 -5.40 13.36
CA ALA A 97 1.34 -6.51 13.74
C ALA A 97 1.96 -6.39 15.15
N SER A 98 1.97 -5.19 15.73
CA SER A 98 2.52 -4.92 17.07
C SER A 98 1.44 -4.72 18.14
N ASN A 99 0.16 -4.83 17.80
CA ASN A 99 -0.95 -4.65 18.74
C ASN A 99 -1.26 -5.95 19.49
N GLU A 100 -1.53 -5.85 20.79
CA GLU A 100 -2.09 -6.93 21.60
C GLU A 100 -3.42 -6.47 22.23
N PRO A 101 -4.55 -7.17 21.98
CA PRO A 101 -4.70 -8.36 21.17
C PRO A 101 -4.72 -8.08 19.65
N MET A 102 -3.92 -8.83 18.88
CA MET A 102 -3.71 -8.59 17.45
C MET A 102 -4.96 -8.87 16.59
N ALA A 103 -5.58 -10.05 16.76
CA ALA A 103 -6.66 -10.51 15.89
C ALA A 103 -7.93 -9.62 15.87
N PRO A 104 -8.52 -9.23 17.02
CA PRO A 104 -9.75 -8.44 17.00
C PRO A 104 -9.55 -7.01 16.49
N GLU A 105 -8.40 -6.38 16.75
CA GLU A 105 -8.09 -5.06 16.19
C GLU A 105 -7.81 -5.13 14.69
N LEU A 106 -7.09 -6.15 14.22
CA LEU A 106 -6.90 -6.37 12.78
C LEU A 106 -8.21 -6.60 12.04
N GLU A 107 -9.13 -7.40 12.60
CA GLU A 107 -10.43 -7.66 12.00
C GLU A 107 -11.25 -6.36 11.88
N LYS A 108 -11.30 -5.59 12.96
CA LYS A 108 -11.97 -4.29 13.01
C LYS A 108 -11.38 -3.28 12.02
N ASP A 109 -10.06 -3.24 11.89
CA ASP A 109 -9.38 -2.31 10.97
C ASP A 109 -9.48 -2.75 9.50
N LEU A 110 -9.54 -4.06 9.22
CA LEU A 110 -9.70 -4.60 7.87
C LEU A 110 -11.13 -4.50 7.34
N LEU A 111 -12.13 -4.54 8.24
CA LEU A 111 -13.55 -4.60 7.87
C LEU A 111 -13.96 -3.51 6.85
N PRO A 112 -13.61 -2.22 7.02
CA PRO A 112 -13.99 -1.18 6.05
C PRO A 112 -13.42 -1.40 4.64
N SER A 113 -12.18 -1.88 4.53
CA SER A 113 -11.56 -2.18 3.23
C SER A 113 -12.24 -3.37 2.55
N VAL A 114 -12.64 -4.39 3.32
CA VAL A 114 -13.39 -5.54 2.82
C VAL A 114 -14.79 -5.11 2.37
N GLU A 115 -15.49 -4.28 3.16
CA GLU A 115 -16.81 -3.73 2.79
C GLU A 115 -16.73 -2.93 1.48
N ALA A 116 -15.76 -2.01 1.35
CA ALA A 116 -15.56 -1.23 0.13
C ALA A 116 -15.24 -2.11 -1.09
N PHE A 117 -14.51 -3.21 -0.90
CA PHE A 117 -14.26 -4.19 -1.95
C PHE A 117 -15.55 -4.90 -2.37
N LEU A 118 -16.35 -5.37 -1.41
CA LEU A 118 -17.63 -6.04 -1.68
C LEU A 118 -18.62 -5.11 -2.38
N GLU A 119 -18.67 -3.82 -2.02
CA GLU A 119 -19.48 -2.83 -2.74
C GLU A 119 -19.09 -2.73 -4.21
N LYS A 120 -17.78 -2.70 -4.52
CA LYS A 120 -17.30 -2.70 -5.91
C LYS A 120 -17.65 -4.00 -6.65
N MET A 121 -17.66 -5.13 -5.96
CA MET A 121 -18.08 -6.42 -6.54
C MET A 121 -19.58 -6.44 -6.83
N LEU A 122 -20.39 -5.87 -5.95
CA LEU A 122 -21.82 -5.70 -6.17
C LEU A 122 -22.10 -4.77 -7.36
N LEU A 123 -21.36 -3.67 -7.50
CA LEU A 123 -21.48 -2.80 -8.67
C LEU A 123 -21.14 -3.54 -9.97
N LEU A 124 -20.12 -4.40 -9.97
CA LEU A 124 -19.78 -5.24 -11.11
C LEU A 124 -20.88 -6.23 -11.46
N SER A 125 -21.59 -6.78 -10.48
CA SER A 125 -22.68 -7.73 -10.72
C SER A 125 -23.95 -7.05 -11.20
N GLN A 126 -24.21 -5.81 -10.80
CA GLN A 126 -25.42 -5.06 -11.16
C GLN A 126 -25.32 -4.31 -12.50
N GLN A 127 -24.13 -4.06 -13.03
CA GLN A 127 -23.98 -3.37 -14.32
C GLN A 127 -24.35 -4.24 -15.52
N SER A 128 -25.15 -3.70 -16.45
CA SER A 128 -25.51 -4.37 -17.71
C SER A 128 -24.33 -4.49 -18.69
N SER A 129 -23.31 -3.65 -18.55
CA SER A 129 -22.04 -3.72 -19.28
C SER A 129 -20.89 -3.49 -18.32
N PRO A 130 -20.55 -4.49 -17.48
CA PRO A 130 -19.53 -4.33 -16.45
C PRO A 130 -18.18 -4.06 -17.10
N ARG A 131 -17.43 -3.13 -16.50
CA ARG A 131 -16.03 -2.88 -16.87
C ARG A 131 -15.16 -4.03 -16.37
N SER A 132 -15.30 -5.18 -17.02
CA SER A 132 -14.55 -6.42 -16.78
C SER A 132 -13.96 -6.89 -18.10
N ILE A 133 -12.72 -7.37 -18.06
CA ILE A 133 -12.05 -8.01 -19.21
C ILE A 133 -12.80 -9.30 -19.58
N HIS A 134 -13.30 -10.04 -18.58
CA HIS A 134 -14.09 -11.25 -18.78
C HIS A 134 -15.55 -10.99 -18.40
N ARG A 135 -16.38 -10.71 -19.41
CA ARG A 135 -17.82 -10.45 -19.22
C ARG A 135 -18.56 -11.67 -18.66
N ASP A 136 -18.12 -12.87 -19.03
CA ASP A 136 -18.70 -14.14 -18.54
C ASP A 136 -18.51 -14.32 -17.03
N SER A 137 -17.42 -13.80 -16.47
CA SER A 137 -17.17 -13.85 -15.02
C SER A 137 -18.17 -12.98 -14.26
N ALA A 138 -18.53 -11.80 -14.79
CA ALA A 138 -19.54 -10.94 -14.20
C ALA A 138 -20.94 -11.56 -14.31
N ALA A 139 -21.25 -12.22 -15.43
CA ALA A 139 -22.49 -12.97 -15.59
C ALA A 139 -22.62 -14.11 -14.56
N LYS A 140 -21.55 -14.88 -14.33
CA LYS A 140 -21.53 -15.94 -13.30
C LYS A 140 -21.72 -15.41 -11.87
N ILE A 141 -21.14 -14.24 -11.55
CA ILE A 141 -21.33 -13.61 -10.24
C ILE A 141 -22.79 -13.17 -10.08
N ARG A 142 -23.39 -12.58 -11.13
CA ARG A 142 -24.80 -12.20 -11.12
C ARG A 142 -25.72 -13.42 -10.95
N GLU A 143 -25.50 -14.47 -11.74
CA GLU A 143 -26.32 -15.70 -11.70
C GLU A 143 -26.33 -16.33 -10.30
N ARG A 144 -25.16 -16.37 -9.63
CA ARG A 144 -25.07 -16.87 -8.24
C ARG A 144 -25.84 -16.00 -7.25
N LEU A 145 -25.71 -14.68 -7.34
CA LEU A 145 -26.43 -13.76 -6.46
C LEU A 145 -27.95 -13.85 -6.64
N GLU A 146 -28.41 -13.95 -7.89
CA GLU A 146 -29.84 -14.10 -8.19
C GLU A 146 -30.37 -15.44 -7.66
N SER A 147 -29.57 -16.52 -7.75
CA SER A 147 -29.96 -17.84 -7.22
C SER A 147 -30.07 -17.90 -5.70
N GLU A 148 -29.24 -17.16 -4.96
CA GLU A 148 -29.29 -17.09 -3.49
C GLU A 148 -30.42 -16.19 -2.96
N THR A 149 -30.89 -15.22 -3.75
CA THR A 149 -32.02 -14.36 -3.37
C THR A 149 -33.41 -14.95 -3.68
N ALA A 150 -33.45 -16.08 -4.38
CA ALA A 150 -34.68 -16.76 -4.80
C ALA A 150 -35.13 -17.89 -3.85
N GLU A 151 -34.34 -18.21 -2.83
CA GLU A 151 -34.71 -19.05 -1.66
C GLU A 151 -35.21 -18.17 -0.49
#